data_AF-A0A4U9VC70-F1
#
_entry.id   AF-A0A4U9VC70-F1
#
_cell.length_a   1.000
_cell.length_b   1.000
_cell.length_c   1.000
_cell.angle_alpha   90.00
_cell.angle_beta   90.00
_cell.angle_gamma   90.00
#
_symmetry.space_group_name_H-M   'P 1'
#
loop_
_entity.id
_entity.type
_entity.pdbx_description
1 polymer ?
#
loop_
_entity_poly.entity_id
_entity_poly.type
_entity_poly.pdbx_seq_one_letter_code
_entity_poly.pdbx_strand_id
1 'polypeptide(L)'
;MRVGSLHPQLHDFQARFPEIVVRLASSDRISNLFEEGIDCAIRGGILEDSTLVARHVCDVQMGLYASVDYLRSARAIRQPEDLQHHRWVGGFGIQRGKQLTWHLQSANRSIAVVGNSSLLIEDPDVAMSACLTGAGICSGAPFAVESYVKSGLLQPVLPEWHFAPRPIHIIYPTGKHLSVRVRSFVDWSFELMKTHPLLAMTPLALAKSRN
;
A
#
# COMPACT_ATOMS: atom_id res chain seq x y z
N MET A 1 -3.04 -0.92 7.27
CA MET A 1 -1.92 -0.34 6.48
C MET A 1 -0.68 -0.14 7.36
N ARG A 2 0.36 -0.97 7.19
CA ARG A 2 1.69 -0.68 7.75
C ARG A 2 2.22 0.60 7.13
N VAL A 3 2.13 1.71 7.85
CA VAL A 3 2.98 2.86 7.54
C VAL A 3 4.35 2.53 8.13
N GLY A 4 5.11 1.67 7.43
CA GLY A 4 6.46 1.27 7.84
C GLY A 4 7.39 2.47 8.06
N SER A 5 7.03 3.64 7.52
CA SER A 5 7.73 4.92 7.71
C SER A 5 7.43 5.64 9.02
N LEU A 6 6.33 5.36 9.73
CA LEU A 6 5.95 6.11 10.94
C LEU A 6 6.56 5.55 12.22
N HIS A 7 6.48 4.23 12.41
CA HIS A 7 6.93 3.61 13.67
C HIS A 7 8.37 3.95 14.08
N PRO A 8 9.37 3.93 13.17
CA PRO A 8 10.75 4.23 13.57
C PRO A 8 10.94 5.66 14.05
N GLN A 9 10.08 6.60 13.65
CA GLN A 9 10.25 8.04 13.89
C GLN A 9 9.35 8.57 15.01
N LEU A 10 8.50 7.73 15.62
CA LEU A 10 7.64 8.16 16.74
C LEU A 10 8.44 8.68 17.94
N HIS A 11 9.66 8.20 18.12
CA HIS A 11 10.56 8.70 19.17
C HIS A 11 10.85 10.20 18.99
N ASP A 12 11.01 10.68 17.74
CA ASP A 12 11.21 12.10 17.44
C ASP A 12 9.97 12.93 17.76
N PHE A 13 8.77 12.38 17.54
CA PHE A 13 7.53 13.04 17.95
C PHE A 13 7.43 13.15 19.47
N GLN A 14 7.68 12.05 20.18
CA GLN A 14 7.64 12.02 21.64
C GLN A 14 8.68 12.94 22.29
N ALA A 15 9.88 13.04 21.69
CA ALA A 15 10.90 13.98 22.15
C ALA A 15 10.45 15.46 21.99
N ARG A 16 9.72 15.78 20.92
CA ARG A 16 9.18 17.13 20.67
C ARG A 16 7.93 17.44 21.51
N PHE A 17 7.13 16.43 21.83
CA PHE A 17 5.85 16.57 22.54
C PHE A 17 5.71 15.52 23.67
N PRO A 18 6.49 15.63 24.76
CA PRO A 18 6.57 14.59 25.80
C PRO A 18 5.26 14.35 26.56
N GLU A 19 4.38 15.37 26.62
CA GLU A 19 3.08 15.29 27.28
C GLU A 19 1.99 14.61 26.43
N ILE A 20 2.28 14.30 25.16
CA ILE A 20 1.31 13.67 24.25
C ILE A 20 1.48 12.14 24.28
N VAL A 21 0.51 11.45 24.86
CA VAL A 21 0.39 9.99 24.75
C VAL A 21 -0.22 9.61 23.41
N VAL A 22 0.55 8.95 22.55
CA VAL A 22 0.08 8.44 21.26
C VAL A 22 -0.40 7.00 21.42
N ARG A 23 -1.67 6.74 21.09
CA ARG A 23 -2.21 5.39 20.95
C ARG A 23 -2.36 5.06 19.46
N LEU A 24 -1.62 4.06 18.99
CA LEU A 24 -1.69 3.63 17.60
C LEU A 24 -2.46 2.31 17.48
N ALA A 25 -3.38 2.28 16.53
CA ALA A 25 -4.08 1.08 16.09
C ALA A 25 -4.02 1.01 14.56
N SER A 26 -3.97 -0.21 14.03
CA SER A 26 -4.10 -0.46 12.59
C SER A 26 -5.36 -1.26 12.36
N SER A 27 -6.19 -0.78 11.44
CA SER A 27 -7.39 -1.48 10.97
C SER A 27 -7.50 -1.26 9.47
N ASP A 28 -7.80 -2.33 8.74
CA ASP A 28 -8.06 -2.27 7.31
C ASP A 28 -9.55 -1.98 7.02
N ARG A 29 -10.40 -1.92 8.05
CA ARG A 29 -11.81 -1.51 7.91
C ARG A 29 -11.94 0.00 7.82
N ILE A 30 -12.91 0.45 7.04
CA ILE A 30 -13.39 1.84 7.05
C ILE A 30 -14.19 1.99 8.34
N SER A 31 -13.54 2.44 9.41
CA SER A 31 -14.21 2.74 10.66
C SER A 31 -14.70 4.19 10.65
N ASN A 32 -15.85 4.42 11.27
CA ASN A 32 -16.27 5.75 11.65
C ASN A 32 -15.33 6.21 12.76
N LEU A 33 -14.31 6.99 12.42
CA LEU A 33 -13.23 7.42 13.33
C LEU A 33 -13.77 7.93 14.67
N PHE A 34 -14.92 8.61 14.63
CA PHE A 34 -15.56 9.17 15.81
C PHE A 34 -16.13 8.12 16.77
N GLU A 35 -16.77 7.07 16.25
CA GLU A 35 -17.39 6.02 17.09
C GLU A 35 -16.33 5.20 17.84
N GLU A 36 -15.11 5.11 17.30
CA GLU A 36 -14.00 4.38 17.88
C GLU A 36 -13.06 5.24 18.75
N GLY A 37 -13.36 6.53 18.91
CA GLY A 37 -12.52 7.47 19.67
C GLY A 37 -11.17 7.75 19.01
N ILE A 38 -11.10 7.70 17.68
CA ILE A 38 -9.90 7.95 16.88
C ILE A 38 -9.83 9.43 16.50
N ASP A 39 -8.77 10.11 16.96
CA ASP A 39 -8.57 11.54 16.70
C ASP A 39 -8.14 11.87 15.26
N CYS A 40 -7.36 10.99 14.63
CA CYS A 40 -6.92 11.09 13.24
C CYS A 40 -6.51 9.72 12.69
N ALA A 41 -6.50 9.56 11.37
CA ALA A 41 -6.07 8.33 10.72
C ALA A 41 -5.28 8.59 9.44
N ILE A 42 -4.45 7.62 9.07
CA ILE A 42 -3.69 7.62 7.82
C ILE A 42 -4.26 6.52 6.95
N ARG A 43 -4.73 6.91 5.76
CA ARG A 43 -5.53 6.03 4.89
C ARG A 43 -5.00 6.03 3.48
N GLY A 44 -4.90 4.84 2.90
CA GLY A 44 -4.60 4.64 1.49
C GLY A 44 -5.87 4.30 0.69
N GLY A 45 -6.10 5.00 -0.41
CA GLY A 45 -7.27 4.82 -1.28
C GLY A 45 -8.15 6.07 -1.37
N ILE A 46 -9.12 5.98 -2.27
CA ILE A 46 -10.14 7.01 -2.46
C ILE A 46 -11.03 7.04 -1.22
N LEU A 47 -11.25 8.23 -0.69
CA LEU A 47 -12.15 8.46 0.44
C LEU A 47 -13.57 8.59 -0.09
N GLU A 48 -14.53 7.94 0.56
CA GLU A 48 -15.95 8.22 0.35
C GLU A 48 -16.27 9.60 0.94
N ASP A 49 -17.31 10.26 0.41
CA ASP A 49 -17.73 11.58 0.87
C ASP A 49 -17.93 11.59 2.39
N SER A 50 -17.13 12.40 3.07
CA SER A 50 -17.06 12.46 4.52
C SER A 50 -17.05 13.91 4.97
N THR A 51 -17.58 14.16 6.17
CA THR A 51 -17.46 15.46 6.86
C THR A 51 -16.05 15.71 7.42
N LEU A 52 -15.11 14.79 7.22
CA LEU A 52 -13.72 14.88 7.65
C LEU A 52 -12.86 15.76 6.73
N VAL A 53 -11.81 16.37 7.30
CA VAL A 53 -10.72 16.95 6.50
C VAL A 53 -9.85 15.81 5.99
N ALA A 54 -9.54 15.82 4.70
CA ALA A 54 -8.57 14.92 4.08
C ALA A 54 -7.36 15.72 3.56
N ARG A 55 -6.21 15.53 4.19
CA ARG A 55 -4.94 16.10 3.76
C ARG A 55 -4.18 15.09 2.91
N HIS A 56 -4.12 15.31 1.60
CA HIS A 56 -3.37 14.46 0.65
C HIS A 56 -1.87 14.54 0.92
N VAL A 57 -1.24 13.38 1.06
CA VAL A 57 0.20 13.24 1.33
C VAL A 57 0.96 12.94 0.04
N CYS A 58 0.56 11.88 -0.67
CA CYS A 58 1.20 11.41 -1.89
C CYS A 58 0.33 10.36 -2.60
N ASP A 59 0.69 10.01 -3.84
CA ASP A 59 0.09 8.90 -4.57
C ASP A 59 1.10 7.75 -4.71
N VAL A 60 0.71 6.55 -4.28
CA VAL A 60 1.58 5.37 -4.30
C VAL A 60 1.22 4.46 -5.46
N GLN A 61 2.22 4.13 -6.27
CA GLN A 61 2.08 3.14 -7.34
C GLN A 61 2.20 1.72 -6.78
N MET A 62 1.13 0.93 -6.92
CA MET A 62 1.15 -0.48 -6.57
C MET A 62 1.72 -1.29 -7.74
N GLY A 63 2.68 -2.17 -7.46
CA GLY A 63 3.30 -3.06 -8.44
C GLY A 63 2.89 -4.52 -8.24
N LEU A 64 3.42 -5.39 -9.08
CA LEU A 64 3.28 -6.84 -9.00
C LEU A 64 4.58 -7.49 -8.52
N TYR A 65 4.48 -8.46 -7.63
CA TYR A 65 5.63 -9.15 -7.05
C TYR A 65 5.33 -10.65 -6.90
N ALA A 66 6.37 -11.46 -7.05
CA ALA A 66 6.32 -12.89 -6.78
C ALA A 66 7.60 -13.34 -6.09
N SER A 67 7.54 -14.41 -5.31
CA SER A 67 8.76 -15.03 -4.79
C SER A 67 9.59 -15.65 -5.91
N VAL A 68 10.91 -15.71 -5.69
CA VAL A 68 11.83 -16.35 -6.63
C VAL A 68 11.48 -17.82 -6.84
N ASP A 69 11.06 -18.52 -5.77
CA ASP A 69 10.67 -19.92 -5.85
C ASP A 69 9.45 -20.16 -6.74
N TYR A 70 8.44 -19.27 -6.68
CA TYR A 70 7.31 -19.32 -7.60
C TYR A 70 7.76 -19.17 -9.06
N LEU A 71 8.63 -18.19 -9.33
CA LEU A 71 9.07 -17.86 -10.69
C LEU A 71 9.95 -18.95 -11.32
N ARG A 72 10.66 -19.77 -10.52
CA ARG A 72 11.51 -20.87 -11.03
C ARG A 72 10.74 -21.94 -11.79
N SER A 73 9.53 -22.27 -11.34
CA SER A 73 8.70 -23.31 -11.97
C SER A 73 7.56 -22.74 -12.83
N ALA A 74 7.31 -21.44 -12.76
CA ALA A 74 6.22 -20.81 -13.48
C ALA A 74 6.58 -20.56 -14.96
N ARG A 75 5.56 -20.41 -15.81
CA ARG A 75 5.75 -19.96 -17.19
C ARG A 75 6.41 -18.59 -17.21
N ALA A 76 7.16 -18.28 -18.27
CA ALA A 76 7.81 -16.98 -18.39
C ALA A 76 6.75 -15.87 -18.54
N ILE A 77 6.91 -14.77 -17.79
CA ILE A 77 6.06 -13.57 -17.86
C ILE A 77 6.85 -12.50 -18.61
N ARG A 78 6.45 -12.21 -19.85
CA ARG A 78 7.09 -11.22 -20.73
C ARG A 78 6.19 -10.02 -20.99
N GLN A 79 4.88 -10.23 -20.93
CA GLN A 79 3.86 -9.21 -21.14
C GLN A 79 2.67 -9.42 -20.19
N PRO A 80 1.84 -8.39 -19.94
CA PRO A 80 0.72 -8.49 -19.00
C PRO A 80 -0.26 -9.63 -19.29
N GLU A 81 -0.47 -9.97 -20.56
CA GLU A 81 -1.36 -11.05 -21.00
C GLU A 81 -0.92 -12.41 -20.47
N ASP A 82 0.37 -12.61 -20.21
CA ASP A 82 0.88 -13.86 -19.66
C ASP A 82 0.33 -14.10 -18.24
N LEU A 83 0.01 -13.03 -17.49
CA LEU A 83 -0.49 -13.10 -16.12
C LEU A 83 -1.77 -13.93 -15.98
N GLN A 84 -2.58 -14.06 -17.03
CA GLN A 84 -3.80 -14.89 -17.03
C GLN A 84 -3.50 -16.38 -16.73
N HIS A 85 -2.27 -16.83 -16.97
CA HIS A 85 -1.83 -18.21 -16.75
C HIS A 85 -1.17 -18.42 -15.38
N HIS A 86 -1.16 -17.40 -14.52
CA HIS A 86 -0.49 -17.43 -13.23
C HIS A 86 -1.51 -17.40 -12.08
N ARG A 87 -1.08 -17.96 -10.95
CA ARG A 87 -1.81 -17.88 -9.68
C ARG A 87 -1.75 -16.46 -9.14
N TRP A 88 -2.90 -15.88 -8.83
CA TRP A 88 -3.00 -14.56 -8.21
C TRP A 88 -3.34 -14.71 -6.72
N VAL A 89 -2.68 -13.89 -5.90
CA VAL A 89 -2.82 -13.87 -4.45
C VAL A 89 -3.34 -12.51 -4.02
N GLY A 90 -4.44 -12.52 -3.28
CA GLY A 90 -5.06 -11.33 -2.71
C GLY A 90 -6.27 -10.82 -3.50
N GLY A 91 -7.06 -9.95 -2.87
CA GLY A 91 -8.29 -9.39 -3.41
C GLY A 91 -8.14 -8.06 -4.17
N PHE A 92 -6.92 -7.62 -4.47
CA PHE A 92 -6.71 -6.33 -5.12
C PHE A 92 -7.33 -6.31 -6.53
N GLY A 93 -8.25 -5.37 -6.79
CA GLY A 93 -8.97 -5.27 -8.06
C GLY A 93 -10.31 -6.02 -8.10
N ILE A 94 -10.70 -6.70 -7.02
CA ILE A 94 -12.03 -7.34 -6.92
C ILE A 94 -13.08 -6.27 -6.69
N GLN A 95 -14.07 -6.23 -7.57
CA GLN A 95 -15.35 -5.59 -7.32
C GLN A 95 -16.37 -6.66 -6.88
N ARG A 96 -17.28 -6.34 -5.95
CA ARG A 96 -18.29 -7.28 -5.45
C ARG A 96 -19.02 -7.98 -6.62
N GLY A 97 -19.03 -9.31 -6.60
CA GLY A 97 -19.74 -10.13 -7.60
C GLY A 97 -19.10 -10.21 -8.99
N LYS A 98 -17.88 -9.67 -9.18
CA LYS A 98 -17.15 -9.75 -10.45
C LYS A 98 -15.92 -10.66 -10.35
N GLN A 99 -15.54 -11.23 -11.50
CA GLN A 99 -14.28 -11.96 -11.64
C GLN A 99 -13.09 -11.04 -11.33
N LEU A 100 -12.08 -11.57 -10.63
CA LEU A 100 -10.88 -10.82 -10.29
C LEU A 100 -10.17 -10.34 -11.57
N THR A 101 -10.09 -9.02 -11.73
CA THR A 101 -9.51 -8.36 -12.89
C THR A 101 -8.46 -7.37 -12.43
N TRP A 102 -7.24 -7.48 -12.95
CA TRP A 102 -6.18 -6.50 -12.72
C TRP A 102 -6.15 -5.50 -13.85
N HIS A 103 -6.41 -4.23 -13.51
CA HIS A 103 -6.24 -3.10 -14.40
C HIS A 103 -4.83 -2.53 -14.21
N LEU A 104 -3.98 -2.77 -15.20
CA LEU A 104 -2.59 -2.34 -15.21
C LEU A 104 -2.39 -1.25 -16.25
N GLN A 105 -1.46 -0.36 -15.98
CA GLN A 105 -1.05 0.71 -16.88
C GLN A 105 0.46 0.87 -16.92
N SER A 106 0.96 1.33 -18.06
CA SER A 106 2.37 1.57 -18.33
C SER A 106 2.50 2.67 -19.38
N ALA A 107 3.07 3.82 -18.99
CA ALA A 107 3.14 5.02 -19.82
C ALA A 107 1.77 5.36 -20.47
N ASN A 108 1.63 5.17 -21.78
CA ASN A 108 0.40 5.46 -22.53
C ASN A 108 -0.45 4.21 -22.83
N ARG A 109 -0.17 3.08 -22.16
CA ARG A 109 -0.88 1.81 -22.35
C ARG A 109 -1.65 1.44 -21.09
N SER A 110 -2.82 0.83 -21.27
CA SER A 110 -3.59 0.20 -20.21
C SER A 110 -4.11 -1.15 -20.67
N ILE A 111 -4.27 -2.08 -19.74
CA ILE A 111 -4.80 -3.41 -20.00
C ILE A 111 -5.59 -3.90 -18.78
N ALA A 112 -6.68 -4.62 -19.06
CA ALA A 112 -7.39 -5.41 -18.07
C ALA A 112 -7.02 -6.87 -18.29
N VAL A 113 -6.41 -7.50 -17.28
CA VAL A 113 -6.14 -8.93 -17.30
C VAL A 113 -7.15 -9.60 -16.38
N VAL A 114 -7.76 -10.67 -16.86
CA VAL A 114 -8.66 -11.51 -16.07
C VAL A 114 -7.86 -12.72 -15.60
N GLY A 115 -7.75 -12.88 -14.28
CA GLY A 115 -6.95 -13.94 -13.67
C GLY A 115 -7.80 -14.97 -12.97
N ASN A 116 -7.22 -16.14 -12.75
CA ASN A 116 -7.76 -17.11 -11.82
C ASN A 116 -7.11 -16.87 -10.44
N SER A 117 -7.90 -16.34 -9.50
CA SER A 117 -7.46 -16.25 -8.11
C SER A 117 -7.35 -17.65 -7.52
N SER A 118 -6.15 -18.06 -7.13
CA SER A 118 -5.99 -19.28 -6.32
C SER A 118 -6.25 -19.01 -4.84
N LEU A 119 -6.06 -17.77 -4.38
CA LEU A 119 -6.28 -17.34 -3.00
C LEU A 119 -6.84 -15.92 -2.96
N LEU A 120 -8.06 -15.79 -2.43
CA LEU A 120 -8.72 -14.50 -2.16
C LEU A 120 -8.46 -14.11 -0.72
N ILE A 121 -7.50 -13.20 -0.53
CA ILE A 121 -7.07 -12.71 0.78
C ILE A 121 -7.27 -11.20 0.81
N GLU A 122 -8.08 -10.71 1.74
CA GLU A 122 -8.36 -9.28 1.88
C GLU A 122 -7.22 -8.53 2.57
N ASP A 123 -6.60 -9.15 3.57
CA ASP A 123 -5.49 -8.59 4.33
C ASP A 123 -4.20 -8.57 3.47
N PRO A 124 -3.63 -7.39 3.18
CA PRO A 124 -2.43 -7.28 2.35
C PRO A 124 -1.19 -7.96 2.95
N ASP A 125 -1.03 -7.98 4.28
CA ASP A 125 0.12 -8.58 4.96
C ASP A 125 0.04 -10.12 4.88
N VAL A 126 -1.17 -10.68 5.02
CA VAL A 126 -1.41 -12.11 4.83
C VAL A 126 -1.19 -12.50 3.36
N ALA A 127 -1.67 -11.69 2.41
CA ALA A 127 -1.44 -11.92 0.98
C ALA A 127 0.05 -11.88 0.63
N MET A 128 0.80 -10.93 1.20
CA MET A 128 2.24 -10.82 1.00
C MET A 128 2.99 -12.02 1.59
N SER A 129 2.58 -12.49 2.77
CA SER A 129 3.15 -13.68 3.41
C SER A 129 2.94 -14.94 2.56
N ALA A 130 1.75 -15.09 1.97
CA ALA A 130 1.49 -16.19 1.02
C ALA A 130 2.31 -16.07 -0.28
N CYS A 131 2.52 -14.84 -0.77
CA CYS A 131 3.38 -14.62 -1.94
C CYS A 131 4.83 -15.04 -1.67
N LEU A 132 5.36 -14.66 -0.51
CA LEU A 132 6.71 -15.03 -0.05
C LEU A 132 6.92 -16.54 0.00
N THR A 133 5.89 -17.32 0.29
CA THR A 133 5.94 -18.80 0.33
C THR A 133 5.61 -19.48 -1.01
N GLY A 134 5.49 -18.70 -2.09
CA GLY A 134 5.32 -19.26 -3.45
C GLY A 134 3.88 -19.53 -3.87
N ALA A 135 2.89 -18.93 -3.20
CA ALA A 135 1.49 -19.12 -3.55
C ALA A 135 1.09 -18.49 -4.89
N GLY A 136 1.81 -17.48 -5.39
CA GLY A 136 1.53 -16.82 -6.66
C GLY A 136 2.09 -15.41 -6.74
N ILE A 137 1.48 -14.60 -7.61
CA ILE A 137 1.78 -13.18 -7.81
C ILE A 137 0.84 -12.34 -6.93
N CYS A 138 1.36 -11.35 -6.23
CA CYS A 138 0.57 -10.42 -5.43
C CYS A 138 0.79 -8.96 -5.83
N SER A 139 -0.17 -8.10 -5.48
CA SER A 139 0.00 -6.64 -5.53
C SER A 139 0.73 -6.14 -4.28
N GLY A 140 1.58 -5.12 -4.42
CA GLY A 140 2.32 -4.55 -3.31
C GLY A 140 2.73 -3.09 -3.52
N ALA A 141 2.78 -2.32 -2.44
CA ALA A 141 3.39 -0.99 -2.46
C ALA A 141 4.91 -1.13 -2.33
N PRO A 142 5.73 -0.37 -3.08
CA PRO A 142 7.18 -0.43 -2.99
C PRO A 142 7.71 -0.30 -1.55
N PHE A 143 7.19 0.64 -0.75
CA PHE A 143 7.61 0.79 0.66
C PHE A 143 7.33 -0.44 1.54
N ALA A 144 6.36 -1.28 1.16
CA ALA A 144 5.98 -2.46 1.95
C ALA A 144 6.79 -3.71 1.58
N VAL A 145 7.38 -3.73 0.38
CA VAL A 145 8.08 -4.90 -0.17
C VAL A 145 9.57 -4.67 -0.41
N GLU A 146 10.06 -3.44 -0.20
CA GLU A 146 11.43 -3.04 -0.49
C GLU A 146 12.48 -3.98 0.13
N SER A 147 12.34 -4.31 1.41
CA SER A 147 13.27 -5.20 2.12
C SER A 147 13.29 -6.61 1.54
N TYR A 148 12.13 -7.14 1.14
CA TYR A 148 12.01 -8.46 0.49
C TYR A 148 12.60 -8.46 -0.92
N VAL A 149 12.45 -7.36 -1.67
CA VAL A 149 13.06 -7.22 -3.00
C VAL A 149 14.58 -7.11 -2.89
N LYS A 150 15.08 -6.31 -1.96
CA LYS A 150 16.53 -6.14 -1.72
C LYS A 150 17.20 -7.42 -1.23
N SER A 151 16.52 -8.21 -0.40
CA SER A 151 17.01 -9.52 0.06
C SER A 151 16.87 -10.63 -0.99
N GLY A 152 16.20 -10.38 -2.11
CA GLY A 152 15.95 -11.38 -3.16
C GLY A 152 14.86 -12.40 -2.82
N LEU A 153 14.11 -12.21 -1.73
CA LEU A 153 12.95 -13.05 -1.39
C LEU A 153 11.77 -12.80 -2.33
N LEU A 154 11.61 -11.55 -2.79
CA LEU A 154 10.66 -11.16 -3.82
C LEU A 154 11.36 -10.62 -5.06
N GLN A 155 10.72 -10.82 -6.20
CA GLN A 155 11.10 -10.23 -7.47
C GLN A 155 9.92 -9.42 -8.05
N PRO A 156 10.16 -8.17 -8.49
CA PRO A 156 9.17 -7.42 -9.26
C PRO A 156 8.80 -8.16 -10.56
N VAL A 157 7.51 -8.23 -10.86
CA VAL A 157 6.95 -8.82 -12.07
C VAL A 157 6.45 -7.69 -12.95
N LEU A 158 6.90 -7.62 -14.21
CA LEU A 158 6.54 -6.57 -15.16
C LEU A 158 6.65 -5.16 -14.54
N PRO A 159 7.83 -4.73 -14.07
CA PRO A 159 7.98 -3.54 -13.22
C PRO A 159 7.56 -2.22 -13.90
N GLU A 160 7.43 -2.19 -15.23
CA GLU A 160 6.89 -1.05 -15.98
C GLU A 160 5.36 -0.95 -15.94
N TRP A 161 4.68 -2.02 -15.51
CA TRP A 161 3.23 -2.11 -15.37
C TRP A 161 2.85 -2.02 -13.90
N HIS A 162 1.93 -1.11 -13.61
CA HIS A 162 1.47 -0.86 -12.25
C HIS A 162 -0.03 -0.62 -12.24
N PHE A 163 -0.66 -0.71 -11.07
CA PHE A 163 -2.06 -0.32 -10.92
C PHE A 163 -2.20 1.21 -10.92
N ALA A 164 -3.44 1.70 -11.01
CA ALA A 164 -3.74 3.11 -10.76
C ALA A 164 -3.12 3.56 -9.42
N PRO A 165 -2.40 4.70 -9.37
CA PRO A 165 -1.85 5.22 -8.13
C PRO A 165 -2.93 5.35 -7.06
N ARG A 166 -2.62 4.91 -5.85
CA ARG A 166 -3.52 5.00 -4.70
C ARG A 166 -3.10 6.19 -3.84
N PRO A 167 -3.98 7.18 -3.62
CA PRO A 167 -3.63 8.32 -2.79
C PRO A 167 -3.52 7.90 -1.32
N ILE A 168 -2.61 8.53 -0.60
CA ILE A 168 -2.49 8.44 0.86
C ILE A 168 -2.94 9.78 1.44
N HIS A 169 -3.82 9.72 2.42
CA HIS A 169 -4.36 10.87 3.12
C HIS A 169 -4.14 10.74 4.63
N ILE A 170 -3.98 11.88 5.29
CA ILE A 170 -4.23 12.01 6.72
C ILE A 170 -5.63 12.59 6.87
N ILE A 171 -6.51 11.87 7.55
CA ILE A 171 -7.90 12.24 7.78
C ILE A 171 -8.14 12.56 9.25
N TYR A 172 -8.90 13.62 9.52
CA TYR A 172 -9.22 14.09 10.87
C TYR A 172 -10.49 14.96 10.87
N PRO A 173 -11.16 15.13 12.03
CA PRO A 173 -12.39 15.91 12.15
C PRO A 173 -12.29 17.35 11.64
N THR A 174 -13.32 17.81 10.93
CA THR A 174 -13.47 19.22 10.57
C THR A 174 -13.99 20.00 11.79
N GLY A 175 -13.15 20.81 12.44
CA GLY A 175 -13.57 21.59 13.60
C GLY A 175 -12.74 22.85 13.84
N LYS A 176 -13.41 23.96 14.18
CA LYS A 176 -12.79 25.23 14.61
C LYS A 176 -11.87 25.08 15.84
N HIS A 177 -12.01 23.99 16.59
CA HIS A 177 -11.25 23.68 17.81
C HIS A 177 -10.56 22.31 17.75
N LEU A 178 -9.97 21.94 16.60
CA LEU A 178 -9.07 20.77 16.58
C LEU A 178 -8.01 20.96 17.68
N SER A 179 -7.91 20.00 18.59
CA SER A 179 -7.00 20.13 19.73
C SER A 179 -5.55 20.29 19.23
N VAL A 180 -4.76 21.08 19.97
CA VAL A 180 -3.34 21.30 19.64
C VAL A 180 -2.61 19.97 19.49
N ARG A 181 -2.93 18.97 20.33
CA ARG A 181 -2.33 17.64 20.29
C ARG A 181 -2.53 16.94 18.94
N VAL A 182 -3.75 16.98 18.41
CA VAL A 182 -4.08 16.35 17.11
C VAL A 182 -3.42 17.11 15.97
N ARG A 183 -3.46 18.45 16.00
CA ARG A 183 -2.78 19.28 15.00
C ARG A 183 -1.28 19.01 14.97
N SER A 184 -0.62 18.99 16.12
CA SER A 184 0.81 18.68 16.25
C SER A 184 1.16 17.33 15.64
N PHE A 185 0.35 16.29 15.88
CA PHE A 185 0.58 14.96 15.29
C PHE A 185 0.33 14.94 13.78
N VAL A 186 -0.75 15.56 13.30
CA VAL A 186 -1.06 15.65 11.87
C VAL A 186 0.03 16.38 11.10
N ASP A 187 0.50 17.53 11.60
CA ASP A 187 1.53 18.31 10.94
C ASP A 187 2.88 17.58 10.94
N TRP A 188 3.27 16.99 12.07
CA TRP A 188 4.50 16.20 12.16
C TRP A 188 4.48 14.98 11.22
N SER A 189 3.40 14.19 11.26
CA SER A 189 3.29 12.98 10.44
C SER A 189 3.19 13.31 8.96
N PHE A 190 2.53 14.41 8.60
CA PHE A 190 2.49 14.91 7.22
C PHE A 190 3.89 15.21 6.68
N GLU A 191 4.68 16.01 7.40
CA GLU A 191 6.03 16.38 6.95
C GLU A 191 6.96 15.17 6.90
N LEU A 192 6.87 14.28 7.89
CA LEU A 192 7.62 13.02 7.89
C LEU A 192 7.30 12.18 6.65
N MET A 193 6.01 11.98 6.35
CA MET A 193 5.61 11.12 5.23
C MET A 193 5.94 11.77 3.89
N LYS A 194 5.68 13.07 3.73
CA LYS A 194 5.94 13.79 2.48
C LYS A 194 7.42 13.73 2.07
N THR A 195 8.33 13.68 3.04
CA THR A 195 9.77 13.59 2.81
C THR A 195 10.30 12.16 2.75
N HIS A 196 9.46 11.16 3.00
CA HIS A 196 9.90 9.77 3.09
C HIS A 196 10.17 9.16 1.70
N PRO A 197 11.42 8.77 1.38
CA PRO A 197 11.81 8.40 0.01
C PRO A 197 11.06 7.17 -0.52
N LEU A 198 10.71 6.22 0.35
CA LEU A 198 9.99 5.01 -0.07
C LEU A 198 8.52 5.27 -0.47
N LEU A 199 7.91 6.38 -0.05
CA LEU A 199 6.54 6.70 -0.46
C LEU A 199 6.48 7.21 -1.90
N ALA A 200 7.56 7.82 -2.40
CA ALA A 200 7.70 8.24 -3.79
C ALA A 200 8.28 7.13 -4.71
N MET A 201 8.73 6.01 -4.13
CA MET A 201 9.32 4.91 -4.89
C MET A 201 8.28 4.26 -5.81
N THR A 202 8.63 4.06 -7.08
CA THR A 202 7.81 3.32 -8.05
C THR A 202 8.25 1.84 -8.12
N PRO A 203 7.38 0.92 -8.59
CA PRO A 203 7.78 -0.47 -8.82
C PRO A 203 9.00 -0.59 -9.75
N LEU A 204 9.08 0.27 -10.78
CA LEU A 204 10.22 0.31 -11.69
C LEU A 204 11.50 0.80 -11.01
N ALA A 205 11.43 1.85 -10.20
CA ALA A 205 12.58 2.35 -9.45
C ALA A 205 13.08 1.30 -8.44
N LEU A 206 12.16 0.61 -7.75
CA LEU A 206 12.50 -0.48 -6.85
C LEU A 206 13.15 -1.66 -7.59
N ALA A 207 12.66 -2.02 -8.78
CA ALA A 207 13.28 -3.07 -9.59
C ALA A 207 14.72 -2.72 -10.01
N LYS A 208 14.98 -1.45 -10.32
CA LYS A 208 16.31 -0.97 -10.71
C LYS A 208 17.29 -0.88 -9.53
N SER A 209 16.82 -0.71 -8.29
CA SER A 209 17.71 -0.61 -7.11
C SER A 209 18.30 -1.95 -6.66
N ARG A 210 17.85 -3.07 -7.25
CA ARG A 210 18.40 -4.41 -7.05
C ARG A 210 19.64 -4.70 -7.93
N ASN A 211 19.79 -3.98 -9.04
CA ASN A 211 20.88 -4.15 -10.01
C ASN A 211 22.01 -3.17 -9.74
#